data_AF-A0A1E4IA00-F1
#
_entry.id   AF-A0A1E4IA00-F1
#
_cell.length_a   1.000
_cell.length_b   1.000
_cell.length_c   1.000
_cell.angle_alpha   90.00
_cell.angle_beta   90.00
_cell.angle_gamma   90.00
#
_symmetry.space_group_name_H-M   'P 1'
#
loop_
_entity.id
_entity.type
_entity.pdbx_description
1 polymer ?
#
loop_
_entity_poly.entity_id
_entity_poly.type
_entity_poly.pdbx_seq_one_letter_code
_entity_poly.pdbx_strand_id
1 'polypeptide(L)'
;MASQLIGLVQVRLLDPLEILMESSTDVARLHGRVVEQAGGWASTLLGEDEYSARLTAIRLVSTLYPDDHGFTPPPGWWQTPLGQVMVRRVGHPAAEAVSYAVAGAMLGITRQGVHDLVTRGKLDRHDNGGVTTTSVQRRILHQTHANPPRARREEATHDSDR
;
A
#
# COMPACT_ATOMS: atom_id res chain seq x y z
N MET A 1 5.96 6.70 -5.45
CA MET A 1 6.32 5.38 -4.90
C MET A 1 7.79 5.33 -4.50
N ALA A 2 8.74 5.44 -5.44
CA ALA A 2 10.17 5.35 -5.12
C ALA A 2 10.61 6.30 -3.98
N SER A 3 10.26 7.58 -4.04
CA SER A 3 10.56 8.55 -2.96
C SER A 3 9.97 8.16 -1.61
N GLN A 4 8.79 7.52 -1.59
CA GLN A 4 8.21 7.01 -0.35
C GLN A 4 9.05 5.85 0.20
N LEU A 5 9.47 4.91 -0.65
CA LEU A 5 10.29 3.79 -0.23
C LEU A 5 11.65 4.25 0.32
N ILE A 6 12.28 5.24 -0.33
CA ILE A 6 13.52 5.87 0.15
C ILE A 6 13.31 6.44 1.56
N GLY A 7 12.27 7.26 1.75
CA GLY A 7 11.99 7.86 3.06
C GLY A 7 11.68 6.82 4.14
N LEU A 8 10.99 5.73 3.80
CA LEU A 8 10.70 4.64 4.74
C LEU A 8 11.97 3.88 5.15
N VAL A 9 12.85 3.57 4.19
CA VAL A 9 14.12 2.90 4.46
C VAL A 9 15.05 3.80 5.26
N GLN A 10 15.10 5.10 4.94
CA GLN A 10 15.88 6.07 5.70
C GLN A 10 15.47 6.06 7.17
N VAL A 11 14.21 6.38 7.46
CA VAL A 11 13.71 6.54 8.83
C VAL A 11 13.77 5.27 9.65
N ARG A 12 13.55 4.10 9.02
CA ARG A 12 13.39 2.84 9.75
C ARG A 12 14.63 1.97 9.80
N LEU A 13 15.58 2.15 8.88
CA LEU A 13 16.76 1.30 8.80
C LEU A 13 18.05 2.11 8.85
N LEU A 14 18.16 3.20 8.09
CA LEU A 14 19.41 3.94 7.97
C LEU A 14 19.63 4.91 9.14
N ASP A 15 18.63 5.68 9.57
CA ASP A 15 18.76 6.59 10.72
C ASP A 15 19.11 5.82 12.01
N PRO A 16 18.45 4.68 12.35
CA PRO A 16 18.85 3.88 13.51
C PRO A 16 20.27 3.32 13.38
N LEU A 17 20.67 2.89 12.18
CA LEU A 17 22.01 2.37 11.95
C LEU A 17 23.07 3.46 12.09
N GLU A 18 22.79 4.68 11.63
CA GLU A 18 23.67 5.84 11.80
C GLU A 18 23.89 6.15 13.28
N ILE A 19 22.82 6.11 14.09
CA ILE A 19 22.90 6.29 15.54
C ILE A 19 23.74 5.19 16.18
N LEU A 20 23.52 3.92 15.84
CA LEU A 20 24.23 2.79 16.46
C LEU A 20 25.69 2.69 16.07
N MET A 21 26.02 3.06 14.82
CA MET A 21 27.38 2.94 14.27
C MET A 21 28.22 4.20 14.47
N GLU A 22 27.59 5.32 14.85
CA GLU A 22 28.22 6.65 14.92
C GLU A 22 29.00 7.02 13.63
N SER A 23 28.58 6.45 12.48
CA SER A 23 29.27 6.57 11.19
C SER A 23 28.32 7.03 10.09
N SER A 24 28.31 8.34 9.84
CA SER A 24 27.53 8.95 8.75
C SER A 24 28.05 8.59 7.36
N THR A 25 29.36 8.29 7.22
CA THR A 25 29.98 8.02 5.90
C THR A 25 29.56 6.67 5.34
N ASP A 26 29.51 5.62 6.17
CA ASP A 26 29.08 4.29 5.70
C ASP A 26 27.58 4.27 5.41
N VAL A 27 26.78 4.95 6.24
CA VAL A 27 25.34 5.08 6.02
C VAL A 27 25.03 5.89 4.77
N ALA A 28 25.78 6.95 4.45
CA ALA A 28 25.61 7.70 3.21
C ALA A 28 25.81 6.83 1.95
N ARG A 29 26.76 5.88 1.97
CA ARG A 29 26.93 4.92 0.87
C ARG A 29 25.73 3.98 0.74
N LEU A 30 25.20 3.49 1.87
CA LEU A 30 23.99 2.65 1.87
C LEU A 30 22.78 3.43 1.35
N HIS A 31 22.61 4.69 1.75
CA HIS A 31 21.57 5.56 1.23
C HIS A 31 21.64 5.70 -0.30
N GLY A 32 22.83 5.92 -0.87
CA GLY A 32 23.03 5.93 -2.33
C GLY A 32 22.51 4.66 -3.02
N ARG A 33 22.84 3.49 -2.47
CA ARG A 33 22.34 2.20 -2.99
C ARG A 33 20.82 2.05 -2.86
N VAL A 34 20.22 2.57 -1.79
CA VAL A 34 18.76 2.56 -1.61
C VAL A 34 18.07 3.43 -2.66
N VAL A 35 18.61 4.62 -2.95
CA VAL A 35 18.08 5.49 -4.00
C VAL A 35 18.09 4.79 -5.37
N GLU A 36 19.19 4.11 -5.71
CA GLU A 36 19.30 3.33 -6.95
C GLU A 36 18.28 2.17 -7.00
N GLN A 37 18.10 1.44 -5.89
CA GLN A 37 17.21 0.28 -5.84
C GLN A 37 15.72 0.63 -5.75
N ALA A 38 15.37 1.76 -5.15
CA ALA A 38 13.98 2.14 -4.90
C ALA A 38 13.15 2.27 -6.18
N GLY A 39 13.78 2.68 -7.29
CA GLY A 39 13.15 2.70 -8.61
C GLY A 39 12.76 1.30 -9.08
N GLY A 40 13.66 0.31 -8.89
CA GLY A 40 13.42 -1.09 -9.22
C GLY A 40 12.27 -1.68 -8.42
N TRP A 41 12.25 -1.47 -7.10
CA TRP A 41 11.13 -1.93 -6.25
C TRP A 41 9.81 -1.27 -6.65
N ALA A 42 9.81 0.04 -6.90
CA ALA A 42 8.62 0.74 -7.33
C ALA A 42 8.09 0.21 -8.67
N SER A 43 8.98 -0.08 -9.62
CA SER A 43 8.62 -0.69 -10.90
C SER A 43 7.99 -2.08 -10.70
N THR A 44 8.63 -2.95 -9.91
CA THR A 44 8.08 -4.30 -9.61
C THR A 44 6.72 -4.24 -8.92
N LEU A 45 6.54 -3.35 -7.94
CA LEU A 45 5.27 -3.22 -7.21
C LEU A 45 4.11 -2.73 -8.08
N LEU A 46 4.39 -1.89 -9.07
CA LEU A 46 3.41 -1.28 -9.97
C LEU A 46 3.24 -2.05 -11.29
N GLY A 47 4.12 -3.00 -11.59
CA GLY A 47 4.09 -3.81 -12.80
C GLY A 47 2.96 -4.83 -12.86
N GLU A 48 2.85 -5.53 -13.98
CA GLU A 48 1.76 -6.48 -14.25
C GLU A 48 2.00 -7.88 -13.64
N ASP A 49 3.25 -8.22 -13.33
CA ASP A 49 3.58 -9.50 -12.68
C ASP A 49 3.14 -9.50 -11.21
N GLU A 50 1.94 -10.04 -10.97
CA GLU A 50 1.32 -10.17 -9.66
C GLU A 50 2.21 -10.93 -8.66
N TYR A 51 2.92 -11.96 -9.10
CA TYR A 51 3.74 -12.78 -8.20
C TYR A 51 4.93 -11.97 -7.69
N SER A 52 5.67 -11.34 -8.60
CA SER A 52 6.82 -10.50 -8.25
C SER A 52 6.41 -9.28 -7.42
N ALA A 53 5.28 -8.64 -7.76
CA ALA A 53 4.73 -7.52 -7.00
C ALA A 53 4.35 -7.94 -5.57
N ARG A 54 3.65 -9.08 -5.42
CA ARG A 54 3.25 -9.63 -4.12
C ARG A 54 4.46 -9.95 -3.24
N LEU A 55 5.45 -10.67 -3.77
CA LEU A 55 6.66 -11.02 -3.03
C LEU A 55 7.45 -9.77 -2.62
N THR A 56 7.59 -8.79 -3.51
CA THR A 56 8.28 -7.53 -3.20
C THR A 56 7.56 -6.75 -2.11
N ALA A 57 6.22 -6.69 -2.15
CA ALA A 57 5.41 -6.02 -1.14
C ALA A 57 5.59 -6.67 0.24
N ILE A 58 5.47 -8.01 0.31
CA ILE A 58 5.66 -8.77 1.55
C ILE A 58 7.06 -8.53 2.10
N ARG A 59 8.11 -8.68 1.28
CA ARG A 59 9.50 -8.47 1.70
C ARG A 59 9.70 -7.07 2.29
N LEU A 60 9.24 -6.03 1.59
CA LEU A 60 9.41 -4.65 2.06
C LEU A 60 8.69 -4.42 3.39
N VAL A 61 7.45 -4.90 3.55
CA VAL A 61 6.71 -4.68 4.78
C VAL A 61 7.26 -5.51 5.94
N SER A 62 7.63 -6.77 5.72
CA SER A 62 8.26 -7.60 6.76
C SER A 62 9.59 -7.01 7.25
N THR A 63 10.37 -6.38 6.37
CA THR A 63 11.63 -5.74 6.77
C THR A 63 11.43 -4.38 7.43
N LEU A 64 10.49 -3.57 6.95
CA LEU A 64 10.30 -2.20 7.43
C LEU A 64 9.37 -2.10 8.64
N TYR A 65 8.55 -3.10 8.92
CA TYR A 65 7.63 -3.10 10.05
C TYR A 65 7.81 -4.39 10.85
N PRO A 66 9.00 -4.61 11.44
CA PRO A 66 9.20 -5.73 12.34
C PRO A 66 8.36 -5.47 13.60
N ASP A 67 7.43 -6.37 13.90
CA ASP A 67 6.64 -6.35 15.13
C ASP A 67 6.35 -7.79 15.55
N ASP A 68 6.73 -8.14 16.79
CA ASP A 68 6.48 -9.44 17.39
C ASP A 68 4.97 -9.68 17.63
N HIS A 69 4.18 -8.60 17.74
CA HIS A 69 2.73 -8.62 17.91
C HIS A 69 1.96 -8.57 16.58
N GLY A 70 2.68 -8.60 15.45
CA GLY A 70 2.11 -8.65 14.11
C GLY A 70 1.89 -7.28 13.46
N PHE A 71 1.53 -7.29 12.18
CA PHE A 71 1.45 -6.07 11.37
C PHE A 71 0.18 -5.25 11.71
N THR A 72 0.33 -4.22 12.54
CA THR A 72 -0.78 -3.34 13.01
C THR A 72 -0.50 -1.85 12.74
N PRO A 73 -0.36 -1.43 11.46
CA PRO A 73 -0.01 -0.05 11.15
C PRO A 73 -1.14 0.93 11.53
N PRO A 74 -0.82 2.22 11.78
CA PRO A 74 -1.84 3.22 12.05
C PRO A 74 -2.80 3.38 10.86
N PRO A 75 -4.07 3.79 11.06
CA PRO A 75 -5.08 3.85 9.99
C PRO A 75 -4.64 4.62 8.73
N GLY A 76 -3.94 5.75 8.91
CA GLY A 76 -3.45 6.57 7.78
C GLY A 76 -2.42 5.87 6.90
N TRP A 77 -1.75 4.82 7.40
CA TRP A 77 -0.75 4.05 6.64
C TRP A 77 -1.35 3.39 5.40
N TRP A 78 -2.57 2.87 5.53
CA TRP A 78 -3.29 2.20 4.44
C TRP A 78 -3.58 3.13 3.27
N GLN A 79 -3.61 4.44 3.50
CA GLN A 79 -3.82 5.46 2.46
C GLN A 79 -2.52 5.89 1.78
N THR A 80 -1.37 5.43 2.25
CA THR A 80 -0.09 5.71 1.59
C THR A 80 0.06 4.87 0.32
N PRO A 81 0.93 5.26 -0.63
CA PRO A 81 1.13 4.47 -1.85
C PRO A 81 1.54 3.01 -1.57
N LEU A 82 2.48 2.77 -0.63
CA LEU A 82 2.83 1.42 -0.20
C LEU A 82 1.65 0.67 0.44
N GLY A 83 0.84 1.36 1.26
CA GLY A 83 -0.36 0.76 1.85
C GLY A 83 -1.38 0.33 0.80
N GLN A 84 -1.63 1.16 -0.22
CA GLN A 84 -2.52 0.83 -1.33
C GLN A 84 -1.99 -0.33 -2.17
N VAL A 85 -0.68 -0.39 -2.43
CA VAL A 85 -0.07 -1.55 -3.08
C VAL A 85 -0.23 -2.81 -2.23
N MET A 86 0.00 -2.72 -0.92
CA MET A 86 -0.13 -3.85 -0.01
C MET A 86 -1.54 -4.43 -0.07
N VAL A 87 -2.59 -3.59 0.06
CA VAL A 87 -3.96 -4.11 -0.01
C VAL A 87 -4.28 -4.69 -1.38
N ARG A 88 -3.83 -4.07 -2.48
CA ARG A 88 -4.11 -4.56 -3.84
C ARG A 88 -3.44 -5.90 -4.13
N ARG A 89 -2.17 -6.07 -3.76
CA ARG A 89 -1.36 -7.25 -4.10
C ARG A 89 -1.50 -8.39 -3.10
N VAL A 90 -1.71 -8.07 -1.83
CA VAL A 90 -1.66 -9.03 -0.71
C VAL A 90 -2.93 -8.99 0.14
N GLY A 91 -3.54 -7.81 0.32
CA GLY A 91 -4.53 -7.58 1.35
C GLY A 91 -3.87 -7.15 2.66
N HIS A 92 -4.26 -7.78 3.77
CA HIS A 92 -3.60 -7.66 5.06
C HIS A 92 -2.55 -8.79 5.17
N PRO A 93 -1.26 -8.48 5.38
CA PRO A 93 -0.18 -9.46 5.25
C PRO A 93 -0.16 -10.52 6.38
N ALA A 94 -0.81 -10.23 7.51
CA ALA A 94 -0.76 -11.06 8.72
C ALA A 94 -2.14 -11.50 9.25
N ALA A 95 -3.24 -11.23 8.53
CA ALA A 95 -4.58 -11.52 9.04
C ALA A 95 -5.54 -11.95 7.94
N GLU A 96 -6.27 -13.04 8.17
CA GLU A 96 -7.32 -13.54 7.27
C GLU A 96 -8.59 -12.67 7.33
N ALA A 97 -8.83 -12.03 8.48
CA ALA A 97 -9.93 -11.10 8.69
C ALA A 97 -9.46 -9.86 9.46
N VAL A 98 -10.15 -8.75 9.21
CA VAL A 98 -9.86 -7.46 9.81
C VAL A 98 -11.11 -6.83 10.41
N SER A 99 -10.92 -5.97 11.41
CA SER A 99 -12.02 -5.19 11.98
C SER A 99 -12.60 -4.23 10.94
N TYR A 100 -13.83 -3.75 11.15
CA TYR A 100 -14.44 -2.77 10.25
C TYR A 100 -13.68 -1.44 10.19
N ALA A 101 -12.97 -1.08 11.27
CA ALA A 101 -12.12 0.10 11.30
C ALA A 101 -10.91 -0.08 10.37
N VAL A 102 -10.23 -1.23 10.46
CA VAL A 102 -9.09 -1.55 9.59
C VAL A 102 -9.54 -1.69 8.14
N ALA A 103 -10.65 -2.38 7.88
CA ALA A 103 -11.23 -2.47 6.54
C ALA A 103 -11.58 -1.09 5.96
N GLY A 104 -12.14 -0.19 6.78
CA GLY A 104 -12.45 1.18 6.38
C GLY A 104 -11.19 1.95 6.01
N ALA A 105 -10.14 1.82 6.83
CA ALA A 105 -8.84 2.40 6.54
C ALA A 105 -8.20 1.83 5.26
N MET A 106 -8.33 0.53 4.99
CA MET A 106 -7.85 -0.10 3.74
C MET A 106 -8.60 0.42 2.51
N LEU A 107 -9.93 0.57 2.62
CA LEU A 107 -10.83 0.99 1.55
C LEU A 107 -10.90 2.52 1.35
N GLY A 108 -10.38 3.31 2.28
CA GLY A 108 -10.53 4.77 2.27
C GLY A 108 -11.97 5.23 2.55
N ILE A 109 -12.73 4.47 3.36
CA ILE A 109 -14.11 4.77 3.74
C ILE A 109 -14.30 4.70 5.25
N THR A 110 -15.44 5.19 5.73
CA THR A 110 -15.78 5.13 7.15
C THR A 110 -16.11 3.70 7.60
N ARG A 111 -16.00 3.43 8.91
CA ARG A 111 -16.47 2.18 9.53
C ARG A 111 -17.94 1.89 9.19
N GLN A 112 -18.78 2.92 9.15
CA GLN A 112 -20.19 2.79 8.77
C GLN A 112 -20.33 2.36 7.31
N GLY A 113 -19.53 2.94 6.40
CA GLY A 113 -19.51 2.51 5.00
C GLY A 113 -19.13 1.03 4.83
N VAL A 114 -18.22 0.51 5.67
CA VAL A 114 -17.92 -0.93 5.69
C VAL A 114 -19.13 -1.75 6.13
N HIS A 115 -19.80 -1.33 7.21
CA HIS A 115 -21.00 -2.02 7.69
C HIS A 115 -22.10 -2.06 6.62
N ASP A 116 -22.31 -0.95 5.90
CA ASP A 116 -23.27 -0.88 4.80
C ASP A 116 -22.89 -1.84 3.66
N LEU A 117 -21.59 -1.96 3.33
CA LEU A 117 -21.11 -2.91 2.33
C LEU A 117 -21.33 -4.36 2.74
N VAL A 118 -21.10 -4.71 4.01
CA VAL A 118 -21.39 -6.05 4.55
C VAL A 118 -22.89 -6.35 4.45
N THR A 119 -23.73 -5.42 4.89
CA THR A 119 -25.20 -5.55 4.84
C THR A 119 -25.72 -5.77 3.42
N ARG A 120 -25.07 -5.16 2.43
CA ARG A 120 -25.40 -5.30 1.00
C ARG A 120 -24.74 -6.51 0.31
N GLY A 121 -24.06 -7.38 1.06
CA GLY A 121 -23.35 -8.55 0.53
C GLY A 121 -22.19 -8.18 -0.40
N LYS A 122 -21.54 -7.02 -0.19
CA LYS A 122 -20.40 -6.54 -0.98
C LYS A 122 -19.05 -6.77 -0.29
N LEU A 123 -19.07 -7.14 0.99
CA LEU A 123 -17.92 -7.63 1.75
C LEU A 123 -18.35 -8.87 2.51
N ASP A 124 -17.43 -9.83 2.63
CA ASP A 124 -17.70 -11.13 3.24
C ASP A 124 -17.40 -11.02 4.74
N ARG A 125 -18.40 -11.33 5.57
CA ARG A 125 -18.22 -11.39 7.03
C ARG A 125 -17.37 -12.61 7.38
N HIS A 126 -16.46 -12.46 8.34
CA HIS A 126 -15.72 -13.59 8.89
C HIS A 126 -16.41 -14.11 10.15
N ASP A 127 -16.35 -15.42 10.39
CA ASP A 127 -17.05 -16.09 11.50
C ASP A 127 -16.62 -15.56 12.87
N ASN A 128 -15.33 -15.27 13.04
CA ASN A 128 -14.76 -14.68 14.26
C ASN A 128 -15.00 -13.16 14.38
N GLY A 129 -15.84 -12.57 13.51
CA GLY A 129 -16.13 -11.14 13.46
C GLY A 129 -15.27 -10.36 12.45
N GLY A 130 -15.69 -9.14 12.13
CA GLY A 130 -15.04 -8.32 11.10
C GLY A 130 -15.40 -8.74 9.68
N VAL A 131 -14.50 -8.48 8.73
CA VAL A 131 -14.62 -8.85 7.32
C VAL A 131 -13.37 -9.57 6.85
N THR A 132 -13.51 -10.46 5.87
CA THR A 132 -12.34 -11.18 5.31
C THR A 132 -11.45 -10.21 4.54
N THR A 133 -10.14 -10.36 4.72
CA THR A 133 -9.11 -9.63 4.00
C THR A 133 -9.27 -9.78 2.48
N THR A 134 -9.58 -11.00 2.02
CA THR A 134 -9.79 -11.30 0.61
C THR A 134 -10.96 -10.52 0.03
N SER A 135 -12.09 -10.36 0.74
CA SER A 135 -13.23 -9.59 0.24
C SER A 135 -12.92 -8.09 0.12
N VAL A 136 -12.14 -7.55 1.07
CA VAL A 136 -11.65 -6.16 1.04
C VAL A 136 -10.73 -5.94 -0.18
N GLN A 137 -9.75 -6.82 -0.38
CA GLN A 137 -8.86 -6.75 -1.55
C GLN A 137 -9.65 -6.83 -2.86
N ARG A 138 -10.55 -7.81 -2.99
CA ARG A 138 -11.41 -7.99 -4.17
C ARG A 138 -12.18 -6.70 -4.49
N ARG A 139 -12.71 -6.03 -3.45
CA ARG A 139 -13.45 -4.78 -3.61
C ARG A 139 -12.60 -3.65 -4.19
N ILE A 140 -11.35 -3.49 -3.73
CA ILE A 140 -10.42 -2.48 -4.27
C ILE A 140 -10.08 -2.76 -5.74
N LEU A 141 -9.84 -4.03 -6.07
CA LEU A 141 -9.57 -4.42 -7.46
C LEU A 141 -10.77 -4.09 -8.35
N HIS A 142 -11.99 -4.43 -7.93
CA HIS A 142 -13.22 -4.09 -8.68
C HIS A 142 -13.44 -2.57 -8.82
N GLN A 143 -13.13 -1.75 -7.81
CA GLN A 143 -13.23 -0.28 -7.92
C GLN A 143 -12.25 0.30 -8.93
N THR A 144 -11.04 -0.26 -9.01
CA THR A 144 -10.01 0.18 -9.95
C THR A 144 -10.43 -0.09 -11.40
N HIS A 145 -11.07 -1.23 -11.68
CA HIS A 145 -11.58 -1.55 -13.01
C HIS A 145 -12.84 -0.75 -13.40
N ALA A 146 -13.68 -0.39 -12.43
CA ALA A 146 -14.92 0.37 -12.70
C ALA A 146 -14.67 1.87 -12.95
N ASN A 147 -13.48 2.39 -12.64
CA ASN A 147 -13.16 3.81 -12.72
C ASN A 147 -11.85 4.01 -13.50
N PRO A 148 -11.85 3.91 -14.84
CA PRO A 148 -10.68 4.29 -15.62
C PRO A 148 -10.34 5.77 -15.35
N PRO A 149 -9.05 6.16 -15.39
CA PRO A 149 -8.65 7.54 -15.20
C PRO A 149 -9.42 8.40 -16.21
N ARG A 150 -10.07 9.47 -15.72
CA ARG A 150 -10.68 10.50 -16.57
C ARG A 150 -9.59 11.17 -17.40
N ALA A 151 -9.21 10.55 -18.52
CA ALA A 151 -8.31 11.14 -19.49
C ALA A 151 -9.04 12.31 -20.17
N ARG A 152 -8.61 13.52 -19.83
CA ARG A 152 -8.65 14.78 -20.59
C ARG A 152 -9.82 14.94 -21.59
N ARG A 153 -10.96 15.45 -21.11
CA ARG A 153 -11.97 16.13 -21.94
C ARG A 153 -11.62 17.62 -22.08
N GLU A 154 -10.40 17.95 -22.47
CA GLU A 154 -9.99 19.33 -22.75
C GLU A 154 -8.88 19.26 -23.81
N GLU A 155 -9.27 19.17 -25.09
CA GLU A 155 -8.47 19.50 -26.30
C GLU A 155 -9.32 19.10 -27.53
N ALA A 156 -10.53 19.65 -27.63
CA ALA A 156 -11.35 19.57 -28.86
C ALA A 156 -12.37 20.72 -28.92
N THR A 157 -11.95 21.94 -28.56
CA THR A 157 -12.74 23.17 -28.77
C THR A 157 -11.81 24.39 -28.75
N HIS A 158 -10.86 24.45 -29.68
CA HIS A 158 -10.27 25.72 -30.16
C HIS A 158 -9.44 25.49 -31.42
N ASP A 159 -10.08 25.00 -32.48
CA ASP A 159 -9.55 25.17 -33.84
C ASP A 159 -10.72 25.29 -34.82
N SER A 160 -11.38 26.45 -34.77
CA SER A 160 -12.34 26.94 -35.77
C SER A 160 -12.58 28.41 -35.48
N ASP A 161 -11.57 29.23 -35.75
CA ASP A 161 -11.73 30.59 -36.26
C ASP A 161 -10.35 31.19 -36.56
N ARG A 162 -9.87 30.94 -37.78
CA ARG A 162 -8.97 31.84 -38.51
C ARG A 162 -8.93 31.51 -40.00
#